data_AF-A0A9P9MFN0-F1
#
_entry.id   AF-A0A9P9MFN0-F1
#
_cell.length_a   1.000
_cell.length_b   1.000
_cell.length_c   1.000
_cell.angle_alpha   90.00
_cell.angle_beta   90.00
_cell.angle_gamma   90.00
#
_symmetry.space_group_name_H-M   'P 1'
#
loop_
_entity.id
_entity.type
_entity.pdbx_description
1 polymer ?
#
loop_
_entity_poly.entity_id
_entity_poly.type
_entity_poly.pdbx_seq_one_letter_code
_entity_poly.pdbx_strand_id
1 'polypeptide(L)'
;MAYGWDDSERSYQASREYNGEPHHKAKFGHEVLAGAASFGAFKLFEDRQRREGKPVSHAFAKELLVGIAGAEIDKIIESKGLDYIDRRKAKMHAQENIENMYDQHYVRGHGADQYDPSQYGPPQHLERHEHHHHHERRDYDDDY
;
A
#
# COMPACT_ATOMS: atom_id res chain seq x y z
N MET A 1 -1.47 -16.06 1.72
CA MET A 1 -2.83 -15.63 1.30
C MET A 1 -2.68 -14.33 0.53
N ALA A 2 -3.64 -13.88 -0.29
CA ALA A 2 -3.64 -12.52 -0.83
C ALA A 2 -4.60 -11.69 0.04
N TYR A 3 -4.08 -10.56 0.51
CA TYR A 3 -4.40 -9.90 1.77
C TYR A 3 -5.15 -8.61 1.43
N GLY A 4 -6.47 -8.66 1.41
CA GLY A 4 -7.31 -7.49 1.12
C GLY A 4 -6.97 -6.27 1.97
N TRP A 5 -7.68 -5.16 1.75
CA TRP A 5 -7.32 -3.85 2.32
C TRP A 5 -6.90 -3.86 3.80
N ASP A 6 -7.61 -4.54 4.69
CA ASP A 6 -7.28 -4.65 6.12
C ASP A 6 -5.93 -5.32 6.40
N ASP A 7 -5.61 -6.40 5.70
CA ASP A 7 -4.36 -7.13 5.89
C ASP A 7 -3.17 -6.37 5.29
N SER A 8 -3.40 -5.67 4.18
CA SER A 8 -2.42 -4.80 3.55
C SER A 8 -2.08 -3.59 4.44
N GLU A 9 -3.09 -3.00 5.09
CA GLU A 9 -2.91 -1.92 6.10
C GLU A 9 -2.06 -2.40 7.29
N ARG A 10 -2.41 -3.56 7.88
CA ARG A 10 -1.62 -4.18 8.96
C ARG A 10 -0.18 -4.47 8.54
N SER A 11 0.00 -4.99 7.34
CA SER A 11 1.32 -5.31 6.79
C SER A 11 2.15 -4.04 6.61
N TYR A 12 1.53 -2.95 6.14
CA TYR A 12 2.16 -1.65 6.02
C TYR A 12 2.65 -1.11 7.37
N GLN A 13 1.81 -1.16 8.42
CA GLN A 13 2.20 -0.78 9.77
C GLN A 13 3.35 -1.63 10.31
N ALA A 14 3.23 -2.95 10.21
CA ALA A 14 4.28 -3.89 10.62
C ALA A 14 5.61 -3.65 9.88
N SER A 15 5.56 -3.29 8.59
CA SER A 15 6.75 -2.95 7.81
C SER A 15 7.47 -1.72 8.35
N ARG A 16 6.76 -0.74 8.92
CA ARG A 16 7.36 0.49 9.45
C ARG A 16 7.98 0.27 10.83
N GLU A 17 7.32 -0.51 11.66
CA GLU A 17 7.77 -0.87 13.01
C GLU A 17 8.96 -1.85 13.00
N TYR A 18 9.14 -2.60 11.91
CA TYR A 18 10.25 -3.55 11.80
C TYR A 18 11.62 -2.85 11.96
N ASN A 19 12.34 -3.23 13.01
CA ASN A 19 13.64 -2.70 13.40
C ASN A 19 14.82 -3.69 13.21
N GLY A 20 14.58 -4.85 12.59
CA GLY A 20 15.63 -5.84 12.35
C GLY A 20 15.85 -6.88 13.46
N GLU A 21 15.08 -6.82 14.54
CA GLU A 21 15.15 -7.77 15.67
C GLU A 21 14.93 -9.24 15.23
N PRO A 22 15.71 -10.21 15.73
CA PRO A 22 15.63 -11.62 15.34
C PRO A 22 14.24 -12.25 15.50
N HIS A 23 13.48 -11.85 16.53
CA HIS A 23 12.12 -12.36 16.78
C HIS A 23 11.09 -11.89 15.74
N HIS A 24 11.33 -10.75 15.09
CA HIS A 24 10.47 -10.23 14.03
C HIS A 24 10.86 -10.78 12.65
N LYS A 25 12.13 -11.14 12.41
CA LYS A 25 12.59 -11.76 11.16
C LYS A 25 11.81 -13.01 10.77
N ALA A 26 11.54 -13.90 11.72
CA ALA A 26 10.79 -15.13 11.47
C ALA A 26 9.31 -14.88 11.08
N LYS A 27 8.75 -13.71 11.46
CA LYS A 27 7.39 -13.30 11.11
C LYS A 27 7.33 -12.37 9.89
N PHE A 28 8.44 -11.75 9.51
CA PHE A 28 8.52 -10.82 8.40
C PHE A 28 8.82 -11.56 7.09
N GLY A 29 7.77 -11.99 6.40
CA GLY A 29 7.83 -12.75 5.14
C GLY A 29 7.55 -11.92 3.89
N HIS A 30 7.66 -12.56 2.71
CA HIS A 30 7.36 -11.94 1.41
C HIS A 30 5.90 -11.49 1.28
N GLU A 31 4.99 -12.15 2.02
CA GLU A 31 3.57 -11.80 2.10
C GLU A 31 3.32 -10.48 2.84
N VAL A 32 3.93 -10.30 4.01
CA VAL A 32 3.88 -9.02 4.77
C VAL A 32 4.51 -7.91 3.93
N LEU A 33 5.63 -8.20 3.29
CA LEU A 33 6.29 -7.25 2.41
C LEU A 33 5.41 -6.86 1.21
N ALA A 34 4.76 -7.83 0.57
CA ALA A 34 3.85 -7.60 -0.54
C ALA A 34 2.64 -6.76 -0.13
N GLY A 35 2.00 -7.08 1.01
CA GLY A 35 0.88 -6.31 1.55
C GLY A 35 1.27 -4.87 1.86
N ALA A 36 2.42 -4.67 2.50
CA ALA A 36 2.95 -3.34 2.80
C ALA A 36 3.21 -2.52 1.54
N ALA A 37 3.90 -3.11 0.56
CA ALA A 37 4.20 -2.42 -0.70
C ALA A 37 2.94 -2.10 -1.51
N SER A 38 1.96 -3.01 -1.53
CA SER A 38 0.67 -2.78 -2.19
C SER A 38 -0.06 -1.60 -1.57
N PHE A 39 -0.19 -1.57 -0.23
CA PHE A 39 -0.86 -0.48 0.47
C PHE A 39 -0.15 0.87 0.26
N GLY A 40 1.19 0.89 0.37
CA GLY A 40 1.99 2.08 0.10
C GLY A 40 1.84 2.58 -1.34
N ALA A 41 1.74 1.67 -2.31
CA ALA A 41 1.51 2.02 -3.71
C ALA A 41 0.13 2.67 -3.92
N PHE A 42 -0.93 2.11 -3.33
CA PHE A 42 -2.26 2.72 -3.39
C PHE A 42 -2.32 4.09 -2.74
N LYS A 43 -1.64 4.28 -1.61
CA LYS A 43 -1.54 5.59 -0.96
C LYS A 43 -0.94 6.62 -1.91
N LEU A 44 0.24 6.32 -2.47
CA LEU A 44 0.92 7.24 -3.39
C LEU A 44 0.11 7.51 -4.66
N PHE A 45 -0.54 6.48 -5.19
CA PHE A 45 -1.41 6.59 -6.37
C PHE A 45 -2.61 7.51 -6.10
N GLU A 46 -3.35 7.28 -5.02
CA GLU A 46 -4.53 8.09 -4.67
C GLU A 46 -4.15 9.55 -4.41
N ASP A 47 -3.09 9.80 -3.64
CA ASP A 47 -2.62 11.16 -3.35
C ASP A 47 -2.28 11.91 -4.66
N ARG A 48 -1.57 11.23 -5.57
CA ARG A 48 -1.19 11.81 -6.86
C ARG A 48 -2.40 12.05 -7.75
N GLN A 49 -3.24 11.05 -7.95
CA GLN A 49 -4.37 11.12 -8.86
C GLN A 49 -5.41 12.15 -8.41
N ARG A 50 -5.64 12.29 -7.10
CA ARG A 50 -6.54 13.32 -6.56
C ARG A 50 -5.97 14.72 -6.73
N ARG A 51 -4.66 14.89 -6.58
CA ARG A 51 -3.99 16.17 -6.85
C ARG A 51 -4.02 16.55 -8.33
N GLU A 52 -3.85 15.57 -9.22
CA GLU A 52 -3.85 15.80 -10.67
C GLU A 52 -5.28 15.94 -11.24
N GLY A 53 -6.27 15.27 -10.65
CA GLY A 53 -7.68 15.33 -11.04
C GLY A 53 -8.00 14.66 -12.39
N LYS A 54 -7.10 13.83 -12.92
CA LYS A 54 -7.24 13.24 -14.26
C LYS A 54 -7.68 11.78 -14.21
N PRO A 55 -8.67 11.39 -15.04
CA PRO A 55 -9.01 9.99 -15.18
C PRO A 55 -7.92 9.22 -15.92
N VAL A 56 -7.79 7.94 -15.61
CA VAL A 56 -6.86 7.02 -16.27
C VAL A 56 -7.56 5.68 -16.51
N SER A 57 -7.10 4.91 -17.50
CA SER A 57 -7.64 3.58 -17.73
C SER A 57 -7.32 2.64 -16.55
N HIS A 58 -8.21 1.68 -16.28
CA HIS A 58 -7.99 0.69 -15.23
C HIS A 58 -6.70 -0.12 -15.45
N ALA A 59 -6.40 -0.47 -16.70
CA ALA A 59 -5.18 -1.18 -17.07
C ALA A 59 -3.93 -0.36 -16.69
N PHE A 60 -3.89 0.91 -17.08
CA PHE A 60 -2.78 1.80 -16.73
C PHE A 60 -2.64 2.01 -15.22
N ALA A 61 -3.75 2.17 -14.51
CA ALA A 61 -3.74 2.33 -13.06
C ALA A 61 -3.14 1.10 -12.36
N LYS A 62 -3.54 -0.11 -12.75
CA LYS A 62 -2.98 -1.37 -12.21
C LYS A 62 -1.48 -1.48 -12.50
N GLU A 63 -1.05 -1.23 -13.73
CA GLU A 63 0.37 -1.27 -14.09
C GLU A 63 1.21 -0.27 -13.30
N LEU A 64 0.72 0.96 -13.13
CA LEU A 64 1.38 1.99 -12.34
C LEU A 64 1.50 1.57 -10.87
N LEU A 65 0.44 1.06 -10.27
CA LEU A 65 0.45 0.53 -8.90
C LEU A 65 1.46 -0.61 -8.75
N VAL A 66 1.50 -1.56 -9.68
CA VAL A 66 2.46 -2.68 -9.69
C VAL A 66 3.89 -2.16 -9.77
N GLY A 67 4.15 -1.17 -10.62
CA GLY A 67 5.46 -0.52 -10.74
C GLY A 67 5.91 0.14 -9.43
N ILE A 68 5.01 0.89 -8.79
CA ILE A 68 5.30 1.54 -7.49
C ILE A 68 5.56 0.49 -6.41
N ALA A 69 4.72 -0.54 -6.29
CA ALA A 69 4.90 -1.59 -5.29
C ALA A 69 6.19 -2.38 -5.51
N GLY A 70 6.56 -2.66 -6.77
CA GLY A 70 7.82 -3.31 -7.10
C GLY A 70 9.04 -2.52 -6.60
N ALA A 71 9.04 -1.20 -6.79
CA ALA A 71 10.09 -0.31 -6.29
C ALA A 71 10.11 -0.24 -4.75
N GLU A 72 8.95 -0.21 -4.11
CA GLU A 72 8.88 -0.18 -2.64
C GLU A 72 9.38 -1.51 -2.04
N ILE A 73 9.08 -2.66 -2.66
CA ILE A 73 9.64 -3.97 -2.26
C ILE A 73 11.16 -3.95 -2.30
N ASP A 74 11.76 -3.51 -3.42
CA ASP A 74 13.21 -3.47 -3.57
C ASP A 74 13.84 -2.59 -2.48
N LYS A 75 13.28 -1.40 -2.27
CA LYS A 75 13.71 -0.45 -1.23
C LYS A 75 13.61 -1.04 0.19
N ILE A 76 12.51 -1.70 0.54
CA ILE A 76 12.34 -2.28 1.87
C ILE A 76 13.33 -3.42 2.10
N ILE A 77 13.55 -4.29 1.10
CA ILE A 77 14.51 -5.39 1.21
C ILE A 77 15.93 -4.86 1.42
N GLU A 78 16.33 -3.88 0.60
CA GLU A 78 17.67 -3.29 0.65
C GLU A 78 17.91 -2.54 1.96
N SER A 79 16.95 -1.72 2.40
CA SER A 79 17.10 -0.91 3.62
C SER A 79 17.06 -1.74 4.91
N LYS A 80 16.33 -2.86 4.93
CA LYS A 80 16.15 -3.69 6.13
C LYS A 80 16.99 -4.98 6.12
N GLY A 81 17.86 -5.16 5.13
CA GLY A 81 18.74 -6.34 5.04
C GLY A 81 17.97 -7.66 5.01
N LEU A 82 16.90 -7.71 4.21
CA LEU A 82 15.99 -8.87 4.13
C LEU A 82 16.42 -9.87 3.06
N ASP A 83 17.71 -10.23 3.02
CA ASP A 83 18.28 -11.05 1.94
C ASP A 83 17.68 -12.48 1.86
N TYR A 84 17.04 -12.93 2.94
CA TYR A 84 16.32 -14.21 2.99
C TYR A 84 14.97 -14.18 2.27
N ILE A 85 14.49 -13.00 1.85
CA ILE A 85 13.22 -12.83 1.14
C ILE A 85 13.41 -12.97 -0.37
N ASP A 86 12.61 -13.83 -0.97
CA ASP A 86 12.51 -13.91 -2.43
C ASP A 86 11.79 -12.67 -2.99
N ARG A 87 12.56 -11.76 -3.61
CA ARG A 87 12.05 -10.53 -4.23
C ARG A 87 10.99 -10.82 -5.28
N ARG A 88 11.20 -11.84 -6.12
CA ARG A 88 10.28 -12.17 -7.21
C ARG A 88 8.96 -12.64 -6.64
N LYS A 89 9.00 -13.49 -5.61
CA LYS A 89 7.79 -13.95 -4.92
C LYS A 89 7.03 -12.79 -4.26
N ALA A 90 7.73 -11.89 -3.59
CA ALA A 90 7.11 -10.69 -3.01
C ALA A 90 6.44 -9.83 -4.08
N LYS A 91 7.11 -9.58 -5.22
CA LYS A 91 6.56 -8.79 -6.33
C LYS A 91 5.33 -9.45 -6.97
N MET A 92 5.35 -10.77 -7.18
CA MET A 92 4.19 -11.51 -7.69
C MET A 92 3.00 -11.39 -6.73
N HIS A 93 3.21 -11.61 -5.43
CA HIS A 93 2.15 -11.47 -4.44
C HIS A 93 1.62 -10.03 -4.36
N ALA A 94 2.47 -9.01 -4.51
CA ALA A 94 2.04 -7.62 -4.52
C ALA A 94 1.18 -7.31 -5.75
N GLN A 95 1.55 -7.84 -6.92
CA GLN A 95 0.73 -7.70 -8.13
C GLN A 95 -0.66 -8.33 -7.93
N GLU A 96 -0.73 -9.59 -7.48
CA GLU A 96 -2.01 -10.27 -7.22
C GLU A 96 -2.85 -9.48 -6.21
N ASN A 97 -2.20 -8.94 -5.18
CA ASN A 97 -2.88 -8.16 -4.16
C ASN A 97 -3.41 -6.83 -4.70
N ILE A 98 -2.63 -6.13 -5.52
CA ILE A 98 -3.05 -4.90 -6.19
C ILE A 98 -4.24 -5.15 -7.09
N GLU A 99 -4.19 -6.19 -7.93
CA GLU A 99 -5.31 -6.53 -8.83
C GLU A 99 -6.59 -6.76 -8.03
N ASN A 100 -6.51 -7.53 -6.94
CA ASN A 100 -7.64 -7.80 -6.06
C ASN A 100 -8.18 -6.55 -5.35
N MET A 101 -7.31 -5.74 -4.73
CA MET A 101 -7.69 -4.51 -4.02
C MET A 101 -8.29 -3.48 -4.98
N TYR A 102 -7.70 -3.34 -6.16
CA TYR A 102 -8.17 -2.43 -7.19
C TYR A 102 -9.56 -2.85 -7.68
N ASP A 103 -9.73 -4.13 -8.02
CA ASP A 103 -11.00 -4.64 -8.51
C ASP A 103 -12.10 -4.54 -7.45
N GLN A 104 -11.77 -4.81 -6.19
CA GLN A 104 -12.70 -4.68 -5.08
C GLN A 104 -13.23 -3.25 -4.92
N HIS A 105 -12.40 -2.23 -5.13
CA HIS A 105 -12.77 -0.84 -4.84
C HIS A 105 -13.25 -0.06 -6.07
N TYR A 106 -12.70 -0.33 -7.26
CA TYR A 106 -12.95 0.49 -8.46
C TYR A 106 -13.69 -0.23 -9.58
N VAL A 107 -13.71 -1.57 -9.61
CA VAL A 107 -14.29 -2.33 -10.74
C VAL A 107 -15.60 -3.02 -10.35
N ARG A 108 -15.63 -3.71 -9.21
CA ARG A 108 -16.80 -4.46 -8.75
C ARG A 108 -17.93 -3.50 -8.38
N GLY A 109 -18.95 -3.42 -9.25
CA GLY A 109 -20.18 -2.67 -9.01
C GLY A 109 -20.29 -1.31 -9.69
N HIS A 110 -19.28 -0.91 -10.47
CA HIS A 110 -19.22 0.47 -10.99
C HIS A 110 -19.42 0.64 -12.50
N GLY A 111 -19.34 -0.42 -13.32
CA GLY A 111 -19.71 -0.38 -14.75
C GLY A 111 -18.98 0.67 -15.61
N ALA A 112 -17.96 1.31 -15.06
CA ALA A 112 -17.18 2.36 -15.70
C ALA A 112 -15.94 1.74 -16.36
N ASP A 113 -15.55 2.28 -17.52
CA ASP A 113 -14.40 1.79 -18.29
C ASP A 113 -13.05 2.36 -17.79
N GLN A 114 -13.08 3.31 -16.84
CA GLN A 114 -11.93 4.06 -16.38
C GLN A 114 -12.01 4.46 -14.91
N TYR A 115 -10.85 4.69 -14.30
CA TYR A 115 -10.74 5.34 -13.00
C TYR A 115 -10.94 6.85 -13.15
N ASP A 116 -11.81 7.43 -12.32
CA ASP A 116 -12.02 8.87 -12.21
C ASP A 116 -11.98 9.29 -10.72
N PRO A 117 -10.99 10.08 -10.29
CA PRO A 117 -10.83 10.47 -8.88
C PRO A 117 -11.96 11.41 -8.38
N SER A 118 -12.73 12.01 -9.29
CA SER A 118 -13.88 12.87 -8.96
C SER A 118 -15.18 12.08 -8.78
N GLN A 119 -15.27 10.87 -9.34
CA GLN A 119 -16.46 10.01 -9.24
C GLN A 119 -16.43 9.10 -8.01
N TYR A 120 -15.24 8.72 -7.55
CA TYR A 120 -15.07 7.77 -6.45
C TYR A 120 -14.22 8.35 -5.32
N GLY A 121 -14.70 8.19 -4.08
CA GLY A 121 -13.92 8.49 -2.88
C GLY A 121 -12.75 7.53 -2.70
N PRO A 122 -11.72 7.91 -1.93
CA PRO A 122 -10.58 7.04 -1.70
C PRO A 122 -11.03 5.79 -0.91
N PRO A 123 -10.28 4.69 -0.99
CA PRO A 123 -10.47 3.55 -0.11
C PRO A 123 -10.48 3.99 1.36
N GLN A 124 -11.52 3.62 2.10
CA GLN A 124 -11.67 4.00 3.52
C GLN A 124 -10.47 3.62 4.39
N HIS A 125 -9.77 2.54 4.01
CA HIS A 125 -8.57 2.06 4.69
C HIS A 125 -7.41 3.06 4.59
N LEU A 126 -7.30 3.78 3.47
CA LEU A 126 -6.30 4.85 3.32
C LEU A 126 -6.67 6.07 4.16
N GLU A 127 -7.97 6.44 4.22
CA GLU A 127 -8.44 7.56 5.02
C GLU A 127 -8.24 7.31 6.54
N ARG A 128 -8.58 6.12 7.04
CA ARG A 128 -8.36 5.77 8.45
C ARG A 128 -6.89 5.86 8.84
N HIS A 129 -6.01 5.37 7.98
CA HIS A 129 -4.57 5.45 8.19
C HIS A 129 -4.06 6.91 8.23
N GLU A 130 -4.60 7.80 7.40
CA GLU A 130 -4.28 9.24 7.44
C GLU A 130 -4.68 9.89 8.77
N HIS A 131 -5.89 9.58 9.26
CA HIS A 131 -6.42 10.13 10.50
C HIS A 131 -5.64 9.69 11.74
N HIS A 132 -5.18 8.44 11.80
CA HIS A 132 -4.38 7.94 12.92
C HIS A 132 -3.05 8.70 13.07
N HIS A 133 -2.40 9.09 11.98
CA HIS A 133 -1.13 9.82 12.04
C HIS A 133 -1.27 11.30 12.36
N HIS A 134 -2.45 11.90 12.15
CA HIS A 134 -2.69 13.31 12.46
C HIS A 134 -2.89 13.58 13.96
N HIS A 135 -3.24 12.57 14.75
CA HIS A 135 -3.47 12.71 16.20
C HIS A 135 -2.19 12.63 17.04
N GLU A 136 -1.05 12.21 16.48
CA GLU A 136 0.23 12.07 17.19
C GLU A 136 1.15 13.30 17.06
N ARG A 137 0.72 14.37 16.37
CA ARG A 137 1.48 15.63 16.20
C ARG A 137 0.83 16.85 16.86
N ARG A 138 0.12 16.65 17.96
CA ARG A 138 -0.35 17.74 18.84
C ARG A 138 -0.28 17.24 20.26
N ASP A 139 0.91 17.28 20.85
CA ASP A 139 1.14 17.25 22.29
C ASP A 139 2.63 17.44 22.54
N TYR A 140 3.20 18.58 22.14
CA TYR A 140 4.43 19.16 22.72
C TYR A 140 4.48 20.61 22.23
N ASP A 141 4.65 21.53 23.17
CA ASP A 141 4.74 23.00 23.02
C ASP A 141 3.49 23.79 23.46
N ASP A 142 3.05 23.55 24.70
CA ASP A 142 2.43 24.60 25.53
C ASP A 142 2.60 24.20 27.00
N ASP A 143 3.76 24.48 27.58
CA ASP A 143 3.95 24.52 29.03
C ASP A 143 5.04 25.55 29.39
N TYR A 144 4.56 26.72 29.83
CA TYR A 144 5.14 27.80 30.66
C TYR A 144 6.36 28.61 30.21
#